data_AF-A0A2V1IUA2-F1
#
_entry.id   AF-A0A2V1IUA2-F1
#
_cell.length_a   1.000
_cell.length_b   1.000
_cell.length_c   1.000
_cell.angle_alpha   90.00
_cell.angle_beta   90.00
_cell.angle_gamma   90.00
#
_symmetry.space_group_name_H-M   'P 1'
#
loop_
_entity.id
_entity.type
_entity.pdbx_description
1 polymer ?
#
loop_
_entity_poly.entity_id
_entity_poly.type
_entity_poly.pdbx_seq_one_letter_code
_entity_poly.pdbx_strand_id
1 'polypeptide(L)' 'MKKYIITLALATALLTGCTSNKVALDNLRGEISWNAFCDARGYDRNDNTYTAVNEYLDTWCGSVEEETALIEAGVEPY' A
#
# COMPACT_ATOMS: atom_id res chain seq x y z
N MET A 1 19.70 37.08 -5.42
CA MET A 1 20.13 35.85 -4.71
C MET A 1 19.14 35.39 -3.64
N LYS A 2 18.63 36.26 -2.73
CA LYS A 2 17.63 35.86 -1.70
C LYS A 2 16.32 35.25 -2.24
N LYS A 3 15.80 35.73 -3.37
CA LYS A 3 14.54 35.22 -3.97
C LYS A 3 14.64 33.77 -4.47
N TYR A 4 15.81 33.36 -4.97
CA TYR A 4 16.02 32.01 -5.50
C TYR A 4 16.07 30.93 -4.41
N ILE A 5 16.50 31.29 -3.19
CA ILE A 5 16.57 30.37 -2.05
C ILE A 5 15.16 29.98 -1.56
N ILE A 6 14.21 30.93 -1.60
CA ILE A 6 12.82 30.68 -1.16
C ILE A 6 12.10 29.75 -2.14
N THR A 7 12.28 29.94 -3.45
CA THR A 7 11.69 29.06 -4.47
C THR A 7 12.26 27.65 -4.43
N LEU A 8 13.54 27.48 -4.10
CA LEU A 8 14.16 26.16 -4.02
C LEU A 8 13.71 25.39 -2.77
N ALA A 9 13.53 26.08 -1.64
CA ALA A 9 13.02 25.48 -0.40
C ALA A 9 11.55 25.03 -0.50
N LEU A 10 10.73 25.73 -1.30
CA LEU A 10 9.34 25.35 -1.50
C LEU A 10 9.20 24.11 -2.40
N ALA A 11 10.07 23.98 -3.41
CA ALA A 11 10.08 22.82 -4.30
C ALA A 11 10.48 21.52 -3.57
N THR A 12 11.45 21.57 -2.66
CA THR A 12 11.86 20.39 -1.88
C THR A 12 10.78 19.94 -0.90
N ALA A 13 10.04 20.86 -0.29
CA ALA A 13 8.93 20.54 0.62
C ALA A 13 7.74 19.86 -0.09
N LEU A 14 7.48 20.19 -1.36
CA LEU A 14 6.43 19.55 -2.16
C LEU A 14 6.81 18.11 -2.56
N LEU A 15 8.08 17.86 -2.88
CA LEU A 15 8.58 16.54 -3.26
C LEU A 15 8.58 15.54 -2.09
N THR A 16 8.91 16.00 -0.88
CA THR A 16 8.85 15.16 0.32
C THR A 16 7.40 14.82 0.69
N GLY A 17 6.47 15.77 0.57
CA GLY A 17 5.05 15.55 0.85
C GLY A 17 4.39 14.50 -0.06
N CYS A 18 4.66 14.55 -1.37
CA CYS A 18 4.12 13.55 -2.31
C CYS A 18 4.62 12.13 -2.01
N THR A 19 5.88 11.97 -1.59
CA THR A 19 6.47 10.66 -1.31
C THR A 19 5.86 10.01 -0.08
N SER A 20 5.64 10.79 0.99
CA SER A 20 5.02 10.30 2.23
C SER A 20 3.58 9.83 2.03
N ASN A 21 2.79 10.55 1.22
CA ASN A 21 1.41 10.15 0.91
C ASN A 21 1.35 8.84 0.11
N LYS A 22 2.26 8.66 -0.85
CA LYS A 22 2.35 7.41 -1.61
C LYS A 22 2.68 6.22 -0.72
N VAL A 23 3.69 6.37 0.16
CA VAL A 23 4.06 5.30 1.12
C VAL A 23 2.92 4.96 2.06
N ALA A 24 2.20 5.96 2.57
CA ALA A 24 1.04 5.73 3.44
C ALA A 24 -0.08 4.97 2.72
N LEU A 25 -0.37 5.34 1.47
CA LEU A 25 -1.38 4.66 0.65
C LEU A 25 -0.98 3.22 0.30
N ASP A 26 0.29 3.00 -0.07
CA ASP A 26 0.79 1.67 -0.41
C ASP A 26 0.79 0.74 0.81
N ASN A 27 1.10 1.27 2.02
CA ASN A 27 0.98 0.52 3.28
C ASN A 27 -0.47 0.18 3.61
N LEU A 28 -1.40 1.14 3.45
CA LEU A 28 -2.83 0.91 3.69
C LEU A 28 -3.38 -0.18 2.78
N ARG A 29 -3.04 -0.13 1.48
CA ARG A 29 -3.42 -1.17 0.50
C ARG A 29 -2.85 -2.53 0.90
N GLY A 30 -1.59 -2.59 1.28
CA GLY A 30 -0.95 -3.82 1.74
C GLY A 30 -1.63 -4.42 2.97
N GLU A 31 -2.01 -3.60 3.96
CA GLU A 31 -2.74 -4.05 5.14
C GLU A 31 -4.13 -4.61 4.80
N ILE A 32 -4.88 -3.90 3.95
CA ILE A 32 -6.21 -4.34 3.51
C ILE A 32 -6.11 -5.66 2.73
N SER A 33 -5.19 -5.72 1.76
CA SER A 33 -4.99 -6.90 0.92
C SER A 33 -4.62 -8.13 1.74
N TRP A 34 -3.65 -7.99 2.64
CA TRP A 34 -3.22 -9.08 3.53
C TRP A 34 -4.34 -9.56 4.44
N ASN A 35 -5.08 -8.65 5.08
CA ASN A 35 -6.19 -9.01 5.94
C ASN A 35 -7.31 -9.75 5.18
N ALA A 36 -7.64 -9.29 3.97
CA ALA A 36 -8.64 -9.93 3.13
C ALA A 36 -8.19 -11.32 2.66
N PHE A 37 -6.92 -11.48 2.29
CA PHE A 37 -6.32 -12.79 1.99
C PHE A 37 -6.43 -13.75 3.18
N CYS A 38 -6.04 -13.29 4.38
CA CYS A 38 -6.10 -14.09 5.59
C CYS A 38 -7.53 -14.52 5.91
N ASP A 39 -8.50 -13.61 5.82
CA ASP A 39 -9.91 -13.90 6.05
C ASP A 39 -10.46 -14.89 5.01
N ALA A 40 -10.04 -14.79 3.74
CA ALA A 40 -10.47 -15.66 2.65
C ALA A 40 -9.86 -17.08 2.70
N ARG A 41 -8.61 -17.21 3.16
CA ARG A 41 -7.87 -18.48 3.22
C ARG A 41 -7.88 -19.13 4.61
N GLY A 42 -8.32 -18.40 5.63
CA GLY A 42 -8.33 -18.87 7.01
C GLY A 42 -6.97 -18.81 7.71
N TYR A 43 -6.06 -17.93 7.26
CA TYR A 43 -4.79 -17.68 7.94
C TYR A 43 -4.97 -16.72 9.12
N ASP A 44 -4.09 -16.82 10.11
CA ASP A 44 -3.96 -15.77 11.13
C ASP A 44 -3.35 -14.52 10.48
N ARG A 45 -3.82 -13.32 10.87
CA ARG A 45 -3.32 -12.05 10.32
C ARG A 45 -1.85 -11.79 10.68
N ASN A 46 -1.31 -12.48 11.68
CA ASN A 46 0.10 -12.44 12.05
C ASN A 46 0.89 -13.65 11.52
N ASP A 47 0.30 -14.48 10.66
CA ASP A 47 0.97 -15.63 10.05
C ASP A 47 2.01 -15.16 9.03
N ASN A 48 3.24 -15.00 9.51
CA ASN A 48 4.39 -14.62 8.70
C ASN A 48 5.19 -15.85 8.23
N THR A 49 4.57 -17.04 8.19
CA THR A 49 5.26 -18.23 7.68
C THR A 49 5.50 -18.11 6.18
N TYR A 50 6.58 -18.76 5.71
CA TYR A 50 6.93 -18.80 4.28
C TYR A 50 5.77 -19.30 3.42
N THR A 51 4.99 -20.27 3.92
CA THR A 51 3.84 -20.83 3.21
C THR A 51 2.74 -19.79 2.99
N ALA A 52 2.28 -19.12 4.06
CA ALA A 52 1.21 -18.13 3.97
C ALA A 52 1.62 -16.93 3.11
N VAL A 53 2.85 -16.44 3.29
CA VAL A 53 3.38 -15.31 2.52
C VAL A 53 3.53 -15.65 1.05
N ASN A 54 4.03 -16.84 0.71
CA ASN A 54 4.15 -17.23 -0.70
C ASN A 54 2.79 -17.39 -1.36
N GLU A 55 1.83 -18.03 -0.70
CA GLU A 55 0.49 -18.20 -1.28
C GLU A 55 -0.18 -16.83 -1.54
N TYR A 56 -0.01 -15.89 -0.62
CA TYR A 56 -0.42 -14.50 -0.80
C TYR A 56 0.22 -13.88 -2.05
N LEU A 57 1.54 -13.95 -2.17
CA LEU A 57 2.27 -13.35 -3.29
C LEU A 57 1.97 -14.03 -4.64
N ASP A 58 1.81 -15.36 -4.65
CA ASP A 58 1.66 -16.14 -5.88
C ASP A 58 0.22 -16.17 -6.40
N THR A 59 -0.77 -16.04 -5.51
CA THR A 59 -2.18 -16.28 -5.86
C THR A 59 -3.14 -15.14 -5.55
N TRP A 60 -2.75 -14.20 -4.68
CA TRP A 60 -3.62 -13.11 -4.25
C TRP A 60 -3.16 -11.76 -4.79
N CYS A 61 -1.88 -11.41 -4.67
CA CYS A 61 -1.36 -10.16 -5.21
C CYS A 61 -1.57 -10.06 -6.73
N GLY A 62 -2.21 -8.98 -7.18
CA GLY A 62 -2.60 -8.72 -8.56
C GLY A 62 -3.86 -9.45 -9.03
N SER A 63 -4.57 -10.14 -8.13
CA SER A 63 -5.81 -10.85 -8.46
C SER A 63 -7.02 -9.91 -8.51
N VAL A 64 -8.10 -10.36 -9.16
CA VAL A 64 -9.39 -9.62 -9.19
C VAL A 64 -10.02 -9.59 -7.80
N GLU A 65 -9.78 -10.63 -7.00
CA GLU A 65 -10.23 -10.75 -5.63
C GLU A 65 -9.56 -9.70 -4.72
N GLU A 66 -8.25 -9.48 -4.87
CA GLU A 66 -7.54 -8.39 -4.20
C GLU A 66 -8.12 -7.02 -4.61
N GLU A 67 -8.31 -6.78 -5.91
CA GLU A 67 -8.86 -5.53 -6.42
C GLU A 67 -10.25 -5.26 -5.82
N THR A 68 -11.09 -6.30 -5.74
CA THR A 68 -12.42 -6.22 -5.14
C THR A 68 -12.34 -5.85 -3.67
N ALA A 69 -11.44 -6.49 -2.90
CA ALA A 69 -11.25 -6.18 -1.49
C ALA A 69 -10.81 -4.73 -1.26
N LEU A 70 -9.93 -4.19 -2.12
CA LEU A 70 -9.51 -2.79 -2.06
C LEU A 70 -10.68 -1.83 -2.35
N ILE A 71 -11.46 -2.11 -3.39
CA ILE A 71 -12.64 -1.31 -3.76
C ILE A 71 -13.70 -1.31 -2.65
N GLU A 72 -13.99 -2.47 -2.06
CA GLU A 72 -14.93 -2.61 -0.94
C GLU A 72 -14.47 -1.84 0.31
N ALA A 73 -13.15 -1.77 0.53
CA ALA A 73 -12.55 -0.96 1.58
C ALA A 73 -12.48 0.55 1.24
N GLY A 74 -12.94 0.96 0.05
CA GLY A 74 -12.94 2.35 -0.41
C GLY A 74 -11.56 2.88 -0.81
N VAL A 75 -10.62 1.99 -1.14
CA VAL A 75 -9.27 2.33 -1.57
C VAL A 75 -9.10 2.01 -3.04
N GLU A 76 -8.60 2.97 -3.82
CA GLU A 76 -8.31 2.76 -5.24
C GLU A 76 -7.24 1.64 -5.38
N PRO A 77 -7.42 0.67 -6.29
CA PRO A 77 -6.39 -0.33 -6.62
C PRO A 77 -5.09 0.29 -7.15
N TYR A 78 -4.06 -0.55 -7.34
CA TYR A 78 -2.73 -0.12 -7.79
C TYR A 78 -2.69 0.42 -9.21
#